data_AF-A0A1J0RBZ6-F1
#
_entry.id   AF-A0A1J0RBZ6-F1
#
_cell.length_a   1.000
_cell.length_b   1.000
_cell.length_c   1.000
_cell.angle_alpha   90.00
_cell.angle_beta   90.00
_cell.angle_gamma   90.00
#
_symmetry.space_group_name_H-M   'P 1'
#
loop_
_entity.id
_entity.type
_entity.pdbx_description
1 polymer ?
#
loop_
_entity_poly.entity_id
_entity_poly.type
_entity_poly.pdbx_seq_one_letter_code
_entity_poly.pdbx_strand_id
1 'polypeptide(L)'
;MFLLSLTPFAAFAAQHNAKEYRDMCAILKLLTQKIPSTQTKEDAGKAVTSVTATAKMAAIYTNIVRLNLTVAPDTILAVLSDKAKYKDGKTVKADKVVKDVFIGIDEGTIDVMLAQAAKLAGETGDKDFAARYGLPISIATRDRVSSTVRALLNKARTLREKSSTVEQQTSTLEIQTRKLMLEALYWQAYLDRNDAATTADGEAPPLEAHEFSWTNSATRDDNCKTADGDADKAGHCIAQDIVCLCVNGHKSGNQYCTTAQTAADNYSDTTASKATSLGTFNKLAAACTTGGAGRDAELSGKNPCSGSNGAENKLRLQLGQSSCRRRCDNERGRQKRHPWCLHRRRHHKS
;
A
#
# COMPACT_ATOMS: atom_id res chain seq x y z
N MET A 1 -18.28 -62.43 -33.62
CA MET A 1 -19.04 -62.09 -32.41
C MET A 1 -18.10 -62.22 -31.22
N PHE A 2 -17.45 -61.13 -30.84
CA PHE A 2 -16.62 -61.03 -29.63
C PHE A 2 -17.13 -59.81 -28.87
N LEU A 3 -17.85 -60.08 -27.78
CA LEU A 3 -18.32 -59.11 -26.80
C LEU A 3 -17.11 -58.67 -25.97
N LEU A 4 -16.57 -57.48 -26.26
CA LEU A 4 -15.70 -56.77 -25.32
C LEU A 4 -16.58 -55.88 -24.46
N SER A 5 -16.76 -56.35 -23.22
CA SER A 5 -17.36 -55.65 -22.10
C SER A 5 -16.81 -54.22 -21.96
N LEU A 6 -17.66 -53.23 -22.18
CA LEU A 6 -17.46 -51.85 -21.74
C LEU A 6 -17.54 -51.83 -20.20
N THR A 7 -16.40 -51.99 -19.54
CA THR A 7 -16.25 -51.49 -18.17
C THR A 7 -16.36 -49.97 -18.22
N PRO A 8 -17.25 -49.33 -17.45
CA PRO A 8 -17.28 -47.88 -17.38
C PRO A 8 -15.97 -47.42 -16.73
N PHE A 9 -15.12 -46.73 -17.49
CA PHE A 9 -14.00 -45.99 -16.93
C PHE A 9 -14.56 -44.84 -16.09
N ALA A 10 -14.92 -45.11 -14.84
CA ALA A 10 -14.94 -44.10 -13.79
C ALA A 10 -13.50 -43.78 -13.39
N ALA A 11 -12.72 -43.26 -14.34
CA ALA A 11 -11.47 -42.58 -14.02
C ALA A 11 -11.87 -41.18 -13.54
N PHE A 12 -11.99 -41.01 -12.23
CA PHE A 12 -12.31 -39.72 -11.63
C PHE A 12 -11.29 -38.66 -12.08
N ALA A 13 -11.83 -37.51 -12.45
CA ALA A 13 -11.22 -36.31 -13.02
C ALA A 13 -10.17 -35.63 -12.10
N ALA A 14 -9.11 -36.32 -11.71
CA ALA A 14 -8.01 -35.69 -10.98
C ALA A 14 -7.38 -34.60 -11.87
N GLN A 15 -7.29 -33.38 -11.36
CA GLN A 15 -6.52 -32.27 -11.95
C GLN A 15 -7.00 -31.72 -13.32
N HIS A 16 -8.26 -31.94 -13.72
CA HIS A 16 -8.81 -31.38 -14.98
C HIS A 16 -8.69 -29.85 -15.08
N ASN A 17 -8.75 -29.14 -13.96
CA ASN A 17 -8.66 -27.67 -13.87
C ASN A 17 -7.30 -27.20 -13.33
N ALA A 18 -6.29 -28.08 -13.31
CA ALA A 18 -4.98 -27.75 -12.72
C ALA A 18 -4.28 -26.58 -13.43
N LYS A 19 -4.55 -26.34 -14.72
CA LYS A 19 -3.97 -25.20 -15.44
C LYS A 19 -4.59 -23.89 -14.94
N GLU A 20 -5.91 -23.77 -14.97
CA GLU A 20 -6.67 -22.60 -14.50
C GLU A 20 -6.36 -22.34 -13.03
N TYR A 21 -6.25 -23.40 -12.22
CA TYR A 21 -5.87 -23.28 -10.83
C TYR A 21 -4.46 -22.72 -10.63
N ARG A 22 -3.47 -23.11 -11.45
CA ARG A 22 -2.13 -22.49 -11.41
C ARG A 22 -2.18 -21.00 -11.75
N ASP A 23 -2.99 -20.60 -12.72
CA ASP A 23 -3.19 -19.19 -13.08
C ASP A 23 -3.83 -18.42 -11.90
N MET A 24 -4.83 -19.01 -11.25
CA MET A 24 -5.45 -18.45 -10.04
C MET A 24 -4.48 -18.41 -8.85
N CYS A 25 -3.58 -19.39 -8.70
CA CYS A 25 -2.52 -19.36 -7.69
C CYS A 25 -1.55 -18.20 -7.92
N ALA A 26 -1.23 -17.85 -9.16
CA ALA A 26 -0.40 -16.68 -9.47
C ALA A 26 -1.10 -15.37 -9.06
N ILE A 27 -2.40 -15.26 -9.34
CA ILE A 27 -3.23 -14.12 -8.89
C ILE A 27 -3.30 -14.08 -7.36
N LEU A 28 -3.52 -15.21 -6.70
CA LEU A 28 -3.56 -15.30 -5.24
C LEU A 28 -2.24 -14.83 -4.63
N LYS A 29 -1.08 -15.29 -5.16
CA LYS A 29 0.24 -14.84 -4.70
C LYS A 29 0.39 -13.32 -4.83
N LEU A 30 -0.03 -12.76 -5.96
CA LEU A 30 -0.01 -11.31 -6.19
C LEU A 30 -0.89 -10.55 -5.20
N LEU A 31 -2.14 -10.99 -4.98
CA LEU A 31 -3.11 -10.30 -4.13
C LEU A 31 -2.80 -10.45 -2.63
N THR A 32 -2.09 -11.51 -2.24
CA THR A 32 -1.65 -11.74 -0.85
C THR A 32 -0.30 -11.10 -0.53
N GLN A 33 0.45 -10.66 -1.54
CA GLN A 33 1.77 -10.04 -1.38
C GLN A 33 1.72 -8.76 -0.55
N LYS A 34 2.65 -8.66 0.41
CA LYS A 34 2.92 -7.43 1.17
C LYS A 34 3.47 -6.35 0.24
N ILE A 35 3.11 -5.10 0.50
CA ILE A 35 3.65 -3.94 -0.21
C ILE A 35 4.68 -3.30 0.71
N PRO A 36 5.98 -3.63 0.57
CA PRO A 36 7.01 -3.08 1.43
C PRO A 36 7.18 -1.59 1.16
N SER A 37 7.50 -0.83 2.21
CA SER A 37 7.83 0.58 2.08
C SER A 37 9.03 0.78 1.17
N THR A 38 8.97 1.82 0.32
CA THR A 38 10.10 2.21 -0.52
C THR A 38 11.30 2.69 0.31
N GLN A 39 12.37 1.89 0.32
CA GLN A 39 13.62 2.21 1.02
C GLN A 39 14.72 2.60 0.03
N THR A 40 15.51 3.62 0.36
CA THR A 40 16.69 3.98 -0.44
C THR A 40 17.95 3.36 0.18
N LYS A 41 18.72 2.59 -0.59
CA LYS A 41 20.02 2.09 -0.13
C LYS A 41 21.00 3.26 0.06
N GLU A 42 21.71 3.30 1.18
CA GLU A 42 22.93 4.12 1.36
C GLU A 42 24.11 3.33 0.80
N ASP A 43 24.48 3.62 -0.44
CA ASP A 43 25.65 3.09 -1.13
C ASP A 43 25.70 1.56 -1.36
N ALA A 44 26.23 1.18 -2.53
CA ALA A 44 26.21 -0.19 -3.04
C ALA A 44 27.20 -1.16 -2.35
N GLY A 45 27.77 -0.83 -1.19
CA GLY A 45 28.99 -1.50 -0.70
C GLY A 45 29.11 -1.82 0.80
N LYS A 46 28.16 -1.46 1.66
CA LYS A 46 28.19 -1.86 3.09
C LYS A 46 26.82 -2.35 3.53
N ALA A 47 26.76 -3.18 4.58
CA ALA A 47 25.48 -3.62 5.16
C ALA A 47 24.68 -2.38 5.60
N VAL A 48 23.65 -2.05 4.84
CA VAL A 48 22.88 -0.81 4.97
C VAL A 48 21.73 -1.02 5.94
N THR A 49 21.70 -0.26 7.03
CA THR A 49 20.42 0.07 7.69
C THR A 49 19.59 0.84 6.69
N SER A 50 18.48 0.28 6.23
CA SER A 50 17.57 0.97 5.32
C SER A 50 17.14 2.32 5.89
N VAL A 51 17.47 3.42 5.20
CA VAL A 51 17.07 4.77 5.60
C VAL A 51 16.06 5.31 4.59
N THR A 52 14.93 5.82 5.08
CA THR A 52 13.93 6.47 4.20
C THR A 52 14.51 7.75 3.61
N ALA A 53 14.06 8.14 2.41
CA ALA A 53 14.47 9.39 1.79
C ALA A 53 14.18 10.60 2.70
N THR A 54 13.07 10.54 3.43
CA THR A 54 12.66 11.54 4.43
C THR A 54 13.67 11.65 5.59
N ALA A 55 14.18 10.54 6.12
CA ALA A 55 15.20 10.56 7.17
C ALA A 55 16.53 11.15 6.68
N LYS A 56 16.96 10.81 5.46
CA LYS A 56 18.15 11.43 4.85
C LYS A 56 17.97 12.93 4.65
N MET A 57 16.81 13.35 4.13
CA MET A 57 16.51 14.77 3.96
C MET A 57 16.43 15.52 5.29
N ALA A 58 15.92 14.89 6.35
CA ALA A 58 15.94 15.47 7.69
C ALA A 58 17.38 15.69 8.18
N ALA A 59 18.29 14.72 8.00
CA ALA A 59 19.69 14.85 8.36
C ALA A 59 20.40 15.97 7.57
N ILE A 60 20.18 16.04 6.24
CA ILE A 60 20.70 17.11 5.39
C ILE A 60 20.18 18.47 5.86
N TYR A 61 18.86 18.57 6.13
CA TYR A 61 18.26 19.80 6.62
C TYR A 61 18.88 20.24 7.94
N THR A 62 19.07 19.32 8.89
CA THR A 62 19.73 19.61 10.17
C THR A 62 21.15 20.14 9.99
N ASN A 63 21.93 19.56 9.08
CA ASN A 63 23.27 20.05 8.78
C ASN A 63 23.26 21.45 8.15
N ILE A 64 22.30 21.73 7.27
CA ILE A 64 22.13 23.07 6.66
C ILE A 64 21.66 24.10 7.70
N VAL A 65 20.78 23.73 8.64
CA VAL A 65 20.42 24.59 9.77
C VAL A 65 21.65 24.91 10.60
N ARG A 66 22.48 23.91 10.94
CA ARG A 66 23.72 24.14 11.68
C ARG A 66 24.65 25.10 10.94
N LEU A 67 24.84 24.91 9.63
CA LEU A 67 25.62 25.84 8.82
C LEU A 67 25.03 27.26 8.84
N ASN A 68 23.71 27.40 8.72
CA ASN A 68 23.03 28.68 8.79
C ASN A 68 23.20 29.38 10.15
N LEU A 69 23.32 28.63 11.25
CA LEU A 69 23.60 29.21 12.57
C LEU A 69 25.01 29.81 12.68
N THR A 70 25.99 29.30 11.93
CA THR A 70 27.36 29.89 11.92
C THR A 70 27.40 31.31 11.36
N VAL A 71 26.38 31.68 10.58
CA VAL A 71 26.22 33.00 9.96
C VAL A 71 25.03 33.78 10.51
N ALA A 72 24.41 33.28 11.59
CA ALA A 72 23.24 33.92 12.17
C ALA A 72 23.60 35.24 12.87
N PRO A 73 22.66 36.21 12.92
CA PRO A 73 22.81 37.40 13.75
C PRO A 73 22.97 37.05 15.23
N ASP A 74 23.74 37.86 15.96
CA ASP A 74 24.03 37.63 17.38
C ASP A 74 22.76 37.64 18.24
N THR A 75 21.72 38.38 17.81
CA THR A 75 20.40 38.39 18.46
C THR A 75 19.69 37.04 18.39
N ILE A 76 19.80 36.30 17.27
CA ILE A 76 19.29 34.93 17.16
C ILE A 76 20.09 34.01 18.08
N LEU A 77 21.43 34.10 18.04
CA LEU A 77 22.31 33.25 18.83
C LEU A 77 22.13 33.44 20.33
N ALA A 78 21.87 34.67 20.78
CA ALA A 78 21.58 34.98 22.18
C ALA A 78 20.32 34.25 22.68
N VAL A 79 19.22 34.29 21.90
CA VAL A 79 17.98 33.57 22.24
C VAL A 79 18.21 32.07 22.28
N LEU A 80 18.92 31.51 21.30
CA LEU A 80 19.17 30.07 21.24
C LEU A 80 20.13 29.56 22.33
N SER A 81 20.91 30.45 22.93
CA SER A 81 21.87 30.11 23.99
C SER A 81 21.27 30.17 25.40
N ASP A 82 20.16 30.90 25.58
CA ASP A 82 19.43 30.99 26.86
C ASP A 82 18.52 29.77 27.07
N LYS A 83 19.14 28.63 27.34
CA LYS A 83 18.46 27.35 27.59
C LYS A 83 17.62 27.35 28.88
N ALA A 84 17.87 28.30 29.79
CA ALA A 84 17.09 28.43 31.01
C ALA A 84 15.70 29.00 30.70
N LYS A 85 15.64 29.95 29.77
CA LYS A 85 14.41 30.63 29.37
C LYS A 85 13.69 29.97 28.20
N TYR A 86 14.42 29.51 27.18
CA TYR A 86 13.86 28.98 25.94
C TYR A 86 14.22 27.50 25.74
N LYS A 87 13.23 26.63 25.88
CA LYS A 87 13.42 25.16 25.81
C LYS A 87 13.01 24.58 24.46
N ASP A 88 12.12 25.27 23.75
CA ASP A 88 11.50 24.83 22.51
C ASP A 88 11.03 26.04 21.68
N GLY A 89 10.64 25.80 20.43
CA GLY A 89 10.13 26.82 19.53
C GLY A 89 8.86 27.49 20.04
N LYS A 90 8.04 26.75 20.79
CA LYS A 90 6.81 27.25 21.41
C LYS A 90 7.08 28.35 22.43
N THR A 91 8.07 28.15 23.31
CA THR A 91 8.49 29.15 24.32
C THR A 91 9.11 30.38 23.68
N VAL A 92 9.86 30.24 22.58
CA VAL A 92 10.37 31.37 21.80
C VAL A 92 9.23 32.16 21.15
N LYS A 93 8.27 31.49 20.52
CA LYS A 93 7.12 32.14 19.85
C LYS A 93 6.13 32.79 20.81
N ALA A 94 6.05 32.31 22.04
CA ALA A 94 5.18 32.88 23.08
C ALA A 94 5.74 34.19 23.67
N ASP A 95 7.05 34.43 23.59
CA ASP A 95 7.71 35.62 24.16
C ASP A 95 7.52 36.84 23.26
N LYS A 96 6.83 37.87 23.78
CA LYS A 96 6.50 39.10 23.04
C LYS A 96 7.72 39.92 22.61
N VAL A 97 8.87 39.75 23.26
CA VAL A 97 10.09 40.53 23.00
C VAL A 97 10.91 39.89 21.89
N VAL A 98 10.99 38.56 21.84
CA VAL A 98 11.91 37.86 20.91
C VAL A 98 11.23 37.15 19.76
N LYS A 99 9.91 36.93 19.80
CA LYS A 99 9.18 36.24 18.72
C LYS A 99 9.38 36.89 17.34
N ASP A 100 9.57 38.22 17.30
CA ASP A 100 9.70 38.99 16.06
C ASP A 100 11.08 38.76 15.40
N VAL A 101 12.08 38.34 16.17
CA VAL A 101 13.39 37.92 15.64
C VAL A 101 13.28 36.65 14.78
N PHE A 102 12.25 35.83 15.03
CA PHE A 102 11.99 34.56 14.34
C PHE A 102 10.80 34.63 13.38
N ILE A 103 10.48 35.80 12.83
CA ILE A 103 9.42 35.95 11.82
C ILE A 103 9.71 35.04 10.62
N GLY A 104 8.68 34.33 10.14
CA GLY A 104 8.80 33.41 8.99
C GLY A 104 9.50 32.08 9.28
N ILE A 105 9.87 31.82 10.54
CA ILE A 105 10.41 30.55 11.03
C ILE A 105 9.35 29.88 11.91
N ASP A 106 9.00 28.63 11.62
CA ASP A 106 8.04 27.85 12.40
C ASP A 106 8.66 27.25 13.67
N GLU A 107 7.82 26.83 14.63
CA GLU A 107 8.26 26.26 15.92
C GLU A 107 9.19 25.07 15.74
N GLY A 108 8.87 24.15 14.82
CA GLY A 108 9.69 22.95 14.57
C GLY A 108 11.06 23.28 13.99
N THR A 109 11.17 24.31 13.14
CA THR A 109 12.48 24.80 12.70
C THR A 109 13.27 25.44 13.85
N ILE A 110 12.60 26.17 14.76
CA ILE A 110 13.26 26.73 15.95
C ILE A 110 13.77 25.61 16.88
N ASP A 111 13.03 24.52 17.04
CA ASP A 111 13.49 23.35 17.79
C ASP A 111 14.78 22.77 17.20
N VAL A 112 14.85 22.64 15.88
CA VAL A 112 16.08 22.21 15.19
C VAL A 112 17.21 23.22 15.41
N MET A 113 16.92 24.53 15.37
CA MET A 113 17.91 25.57 15.64
C MET A 113 18.46 25.49 17.07
N LEU A 114 17.61 25.32 18.09
CA LEU A 114 18.02 25.14 19.48
C LEU A 114 18.92 23.92 19.65
N ALA A 115 18.52 22.78 19.07
CA ALA A 115 19.30 21.54 19.11
C ALA A 115 20.65 21.66 18.41
N GLN A 116 20.74 22.40 17.30
CA GLN A 116 22.01 22.60 16.58
C GLN A 116 22.89 23.70 17.20
N ALA A 117 22.32 24.76 17.75
CA ALA A 117 23.06 25.80 18.45
C ALA A 117 23.84 25.24 19.64
N ALA A 118 23.23 24.31 20.37
CA ALA A 118 23.90 23.58 21.45
C ALA A 118 25.14 22.79 21.00
N LYS A 119 25.25 22.43 19.71
CA LYS A 119 26.40 21.72 19.14
C LYS A 119 27.48 22.66 18.59
N LEU A 120 27.19 23.97 18.52
CA LEU A 120 28.13 25.00 18.07
C LEU A 120 28.82 25.71 19.23
N ALA A 121 28.31 25.58 20.45
CA ALA A 121 28.81 26.27 21.63
C ALA A 121 29.15 25.29 22.77
N GLY A 122 30.15 25.64 23.60
CA GLY A 122 30.53 24.93 24.83
C GLY A 122 31.59 23.83 24.65
N GLU A 123 32.00 23.21 25.77
CA GLU A 123 33.02 22.13 25.81
C GLU A 123 32.61 20.87 25.04
N THR A 124 31.31 20.68 24.81
CA THR A 124 30.71 19.56 24.06
C THR A 124 30.41 19.92 22.59
N GLY A 125 30.88 21.08 22.12
CA GLY A 125 30.73 21.51 20.74
C GLY A 125 31.38 20.52 19.75
N ASP A 126 30.81 20.44 18.54
CA ASP A 126 31.30 19.59 17.47
C ASP A 126 32.62 20.16 16.90
N LYS A 127 33.75 19.69 17.45
CA LYS A 127 35.10 20.16 17.12
C LYS A 127 35.46 19.90 15.66
N ASP A 128 35.01 18.79 15.09
CA ASP A 128 35.26 18.44 13.69
C ASP A 128 34.53 19.41 12.77
N PHE A 129 33.27 19.75 13.10
CA PHE A 129 32.53 20.77 12.38
C PHE A 129 33.22 22.14 12.49
N ALA A 130 33.63 22.54 13.69
CA ALA A 130 34.32 23.81 13.91
C ALA A 130 35.64 23.91 13.13
N ALA A 131 36.45 22.85 13.13
CA ALA A 131 37.70 22.78 12.37
C ALA A 131 37.45 22.81 10.86
N ARG A 132 36.45 22.06 10.36
CA ARG A 132 36.11 21.97 8.94
C ARG A 132 35.70 23.32 8.34
N TYR A 133 34.99 24.14 9.12
CA TYR A 133 34.45 25.41 8.65
C TYR A 133 35.18 26.64 9.22
N GLY A 134 36.26 26.44 9.98
CA GLY A 134 37.07 27.52 10.56
C GLY A 134 36.26 28.44 11.49
N LEU A 135 35.53 27.87 12.45
CA LEU A 135 34.71 28.63 13.38
C LEU A 135 35.52 29.21 14.56
N PRO A 136 35.19 30.41 15.07
CA PRO A 136 34.19 31.34 14.53
C PRO A 136 34.69 32.01 13.24
N ILE A 137 33.78 32.21 12.28
CA ILE A 137 34.11 32.96 11.06
C ILE A 137 34.18 34.46 11.33
N SER A 138 34.97 35.18 10.54
CA SER A 138 35.03 36.64 10.61
C SER A 138 33.69 37.29 10.23
N ILE A 139 33.41 38.50 10.74
CA ILE A 139 32.21 39.29 10.39
C ILE A 139 32.14 39.53 8.88
N ALA A 140 33.26 39.89 8.25
CA ALA A 140 33.32 40.11 6.80
C ALA A 140 32.98 38.84 6.00
N THR A 141 33.40 37.66 6.47
CA THR A 141 33.03 36.37 5.87
C THR A 141 31.55 36.09 6.08
N ARG A 142 31.05 36.25 7.31
CA ARG A 142 29.64 36.07 7.67
C ARG A 142 28.74 36.87 6.74
N ASP A 143 29.01 38.17 6.60
CA ASP A 143 28.17 39.07 5.81
C ASP A 143 28.16 38.64 4.33
N ARG A 144 29.31 38.24 3.79
CA ARG A 144 29.46 37.78 2.40
C ARG A 144 28.67 36.50 2.10
N VAL A 145 28.64 35.53 3.03
CA VAL A 145 28.01 34.22 2.78
C VAL A 145 26.58 34.10 3.30
N SER A 146 26.15 35.01 4.18
CA SER A 146 24.86 34.96 4.88
C SER A 146 23.67 34.78 3.92
N SER A 147 23.63 35.53 2.82
CA SER A 147 22.56 35.46 1.82
C SER A 147 22.52 34.10 1.12
N THR A 148 23.68 33.54 0.77
CA THR A 148 23.81 32.25 0.09
C THR A 148 23.40 31.11 1.01
N VAL A 149 23.83 31.14 2.27
CA VAL A 149 23.48 30.12 3.27
C VAL A 149 21.99 30.18 3.60
N ARG A 150 21.39 31.39 3.70
CA ARG A 150 19.93 31.55 3.84
C ARG A 150 19.17 31.00 2.64
N ALA A 151 19.64 31.26 1.42
CA ALA A 151 19.02 30.70 0.21
C ALA A 151 19.09 29.17 0.18
N LEU A 152 20.22 28.59 0.63
CA LEU A 152 20.38 27.15 0.77
C LEU A 152 19.40 26.57 1.82
N LEU A 153 19.28 27.21 2.98
CA LEU A 153 18.33 26.82 4.02
C LEU A 153 16.88 26.83 3.50
N ASN A 154 16.48 27.87 2.79
CA ASN A 154 15.15 27.97 2.20
C ASN A 154 14.89 26.84 1.20
N LYS A 155 15.85 26.54 0.31
CA LYS A 155 15.74 25.42 -0.64
C LYS A 155 15.65 24.07 0.10
N ALA A 156 16.47 23.88 1.13
CA ALA A 156 16.46 22.65 1.94
C ALA A 156 15.13 22.44 2.66
N ARG A 157 14.54 23.52 3.21
CA ARG A 157 13.21 23.49 3.81
C ARG A 157 12.14 23.04 2.81
N THR A 158 12.08 23.69 1.64
CA THR A 158 11.12 23.33 0.59
C THR A 158 11.28 21.88 0.13
N LEU A 159 12.52 21.39 0.00
CA LEU A 159 12.77 20.00 -0.37
C LEU A 159 12.37 19.02 0.74
N ARG A 160 12.62 19.36 2.01
CA ARG A 160 12.18 18.55 3.16
C ARG A 160 10.66 18.42 3.21
N GLU A 161 9.94 19.53 3.03
CA GLU A 161 8.47 19.54 2.98
C GLU A 161 7.96 18.67 1.84
N LYS A 162 8.50 18.86 0.62
CA LYS A 162 8.14 18.04 -0.55
C LYS A 162 8.42 16.55 -0.32
N SER A 163 9.58 16.20 0.25
CA SER A 163 9.93 14.82 0.58
C SER A 163 8.91 14.21 1.54
N SER A 164 8.55 14.94 2.60
CA SER A 164 7.55 14.48 3.57
C SER A 164 6.17 14.30 2.92
N THR A 165 5.77 15.19 2.01
CA THR A 165 4.49 15.05 1.29
C THR A 165 4.47 13.82 0.40
N VAL A 166 5.54 13.59 -0.37
CA VAL A 166 5.65 12.42 -1.26
C VAL A 166 5.65 11.12 -0.47
N GLU A 167 6.35 11.06 0.66
CA GLU A 167 6.36 9.90 1.55
C GLU A 167 4.94 9.58 2.08
N GLN A 168 4.22 10.59 2.56
CA GLN A 168 2.85 10.42 3.04
C GLN A 168 1.89 9.94 1.94
N GLN A 169 2.02 10.50 0.73
CA GLN A 169 1.24 10.07 -0.43
C GLN A 169 1.55 8.63 -0.81
N THR A 170 2.83 8.26 -0.80
CA THR A 170 3.29 6.90 -1.12
C THR A 170 2.73 5.91 -0.11
N SER A 171 2.89 6.16 1.19
CA SER A 171 2.35 5.31 2.25
C SER A 171 0.82 5.15 2.16
N THR A 172 0.11 6.24 1.83
CA THR A 172 -1.35 6.20 1.61
C THR A 172 -1.70 5.31 0.42
N LEU A 173 -0.99 5.45 -0.69
CA LEU A 173 -1.21 4.66 -1.91
C LEU A 173 -0.89 3.18 -1.70
N GLU A 174 0.18 2.87 -0.97
CA GLU A 174 0.55 1.49 -0.61
C GLU A 174 -0.59 0.83 0.20
N ILE A 175 -1.13 1.51 1.22
CA ILE A 175 -2.27 1.01 2.01
C ILE A 175 -3.52 0.84 1.14
N GLN A 176 -3.84 1.82 0.29
CA GLN A 176 -5.01 1.74 -0.61
C GLN A 176 -4.87 0.58 -1.61
N THR A 177 -3.68 0.38 -2.16
CA THR A 177 -3.39 -0.73 -3.07
C THR A 177 -3.58 -2.07 -2.36
N ARG A 178 -3.07 -2.19 -1.13
CA ARG A 178 -3.27 -3.39 -0.30
C ARG A 178 -4.74 -3.67 -0.05
N LYS A 179 -5.53 -2.64 0.28
CA LYS A 179 -6.99 -2.76 0.49
C LYS A 179 -7.69 -3.23 -0.79
N LEU A 180 -7.40 -2.65 -1.95
CA LEU A 180 -7.99 -3.07 -3.22
C LEU A 180 -7.62 -4.52 -3.59
N MET A 181 -6.40 -4.95 -3.29
CA MET A 181 -5.98 -6.34 -3.51
C MET A 181 -6.79 -7.31 -2.63
N LEU A 182 -6.96 -6.97 -1.35
CA LEU A 182 -7.75 -7.78 -0.41
C LEU A 182 -9.25 -7.73 -0.71
N GLU A 183 -9.77 -6.60 -1.20
CA GLU A 183 -11.15 -6.49 -1.69
C GLU A 183 -11.36 -7.40 -2.91
N ALA A 184 -10.45 -7.40 -3.88
CA ALA A 184 -10.54 -8.31 -5.03
C ALA A 184 -10.47 -9.79 -4.60
N LEU A 185 -9.65 -10.09 -3.58
CA LEU A 185 -9.46 -11.45 -3.10
C LEU A 185 -10.66 -11.96 -2.28
N TYR A 186 -11.14 -11.16 -1.32
CA TYR A 186 -12.08 -11.57 -0.28
C TYR A 186 -13.41 -10.81 -0.27
N TRP A 187 -13.58 -9.82 -1.15
CA TRP A 187 -14.70 -8.88 -1.20
C TRP A 187 -14.69 -7.78 -0.11
N GLN A 188 -15.59 -6.80 -0.28
CA GLN A 188 -15.80 -5.66 0.62
C GLN A 188 -16.18 -6.08 2.04
N ALA A 189 -16.90 -7.20 2.23
CA ALA A 189 -17.31 -7.66 3.56
C ALA A 189 -16.12 -7.96 4.49
N TYR A 190 -15.00 -8.41 3.91
CA TYR A 190 -13.74 -8.57 4.63
C TYR A 190 -13.16 -7.21 5.05
N LEU A 191 -13.15 -6.22 4.14
CA LEU A 191 -12.64 -4.88 4.47
C LEU A 191 -13.50 -4.19 5.52
N ASP A 192 -14.83 -4.30 5.47
CA ASP A 192 -15.72 -3.65 6.45
C ASP A 192 -15.37 -4.01 7.90
N ARG A 193 -14.75 -5.18 8.13
CA ARG A 193 -14.27 -5.63 9.45
C ARG A 193 -12.78 -5.40 9.67
N ASN A 194 -11.97 -5.55 8.62
CA ASN A 194 -10.51 -5.59 8.74
C ASN A 194 -9.80 -4.32 8.26
N ASP A 195 -10.54 -3.28 7.84
CA ASP A 195 -9.99 -2.05 7.24
C ASP A 195 -8.96 -1.37 8.15
N ALA A 196 -9.26 -1.27 9.45
CA ALA A 196 -8.40 -0.62 10.44
C ALA A 196 -7.14 -1.43 10.77
N ALA A 197 -7.20 -2.76 10.65
CA ALA A 197 -6.07 -3.65 10.87
C ALA A 197 -5.21 -3.85 9.61
N THR A 198 -5.73 -3.46 8.44
CA THR A 198 -5.03 -3.62 7.16
C THR A 198 -3.94 -2.56 7.00
N THR A 199 -2.69 -3.02 6.94
CA THR A 199 -1.50 -2.20 6.66
C THR A 199 -0.83 -2.69 5.38
N ALA A 200 -0.02 -1.83 4.75
CA ALA A 200 0.63 -2.14 3.48
C ALA A 200 1.58 -3.36 3.56
N ASP A 201 2.40 -3.41 4.61
CA ASP A 201 3.44 -4.43 4.81
C ASP A 201 3.08 -5.47 5.91
N GLY A 202 1.88 -5.35 6.48
CA GLY A 202 1.37 -6.30 7.47
C GLY A 202 0.89 -7.60 6.85
N GLU A 203 0.81 -8.63 7.69
CA GLU A 203 -0.01 -9.79 7.35
C GLU A 203 -1.48 -9.37 7.26
N ALA A 204 -2.17 -9.89 6.25
CA ALA A 204 -3.61 -9.69 6.16
C ALA A 204 -4.28 -10.47 7.30
N PRO A 205 -5.23 -9.86 8.03
CA PRO A 205 -6.07 -10.59 8.97
C PRO A 205 -6.66 -11.88 8.34
N PRO A 206 -6.82 -12.95 9.12
CA PRO A 206 -7.41 -14.18 8.61
C PRO A 206 -8.87 -13.95 8.21
N LEU A 207 -9.28 -14.52 7.08
CA LEU A 207 -10.67 -14.48 6.63
C LEU A 207 -11.54 -15.35 7.54
N GLU A 208 -12.64 -14.80 8.04
CA GLU A 208 -13.61 -15.50 8.88
C GLU A 208 -14.78 -16.08 8.07
N ALA A 209 -15.45 -17.12 8.60
CA ALA A 209 -16.47 -17.85 7.86
C ALA A 209 -17.63 -16.96 7.38
N HIS A 210 -18.14 -16.04 8.20
CA HIS A 210 -19.25 -15.17 7.76
C HIS A 210 -18.85 -14.17 6.66
N GLU A 211 -17.56 -13.89 6.51
CA GLU A 211 -16.99 -12.99 5.50
C GLU A 211 -16.83 -13.69 4.14
N PHE A 212 -16.71 -15.02 4.14
CA PHE A 212 -16.61 -15.79 2.90
C PHE A 212 -17.90 -15.67 2.08
N SER A 213 -17.74 -15.49 0.78
CA SER A 213 -18.86 -15.31 -0.14
C SER A 213 -19.39 -16.66 -0.61
N TRP A 214 -20.50 -17.08 -0.01
CA TRP A 214 -21.18 -18.34 -0.29
C TRP A 214 -22.60 -18.32 0.29
N THR A 215 -23.58 -18.74 -0.50
CA THR A 215 -24.97 -18.86 -0.04
C THR A 215 -25.21 -20.26 0.53
N ASN A 216 -25.38 -20.38 1.86
CA ASN A 216 -25.55 -21.65 2.58
C ASN A 216 -26.72 -22.51 2.07
N SER A 217 -27.81 -21.90 1.58
CA SER A 217 -29.02 -22.59 1.16
C SER A 217 -29.07 -22.87 -0.35
N ALA A 218 -28.02 -22.52 -1.08
CA ALA A 218 -27.94 -22.71 -2.52
C ALA A 218 -27.05 -23.91 -2.86
N THR A 219 -27.30 -24.55 -4.00
CA THR A 219 -26.44 -25.64 -4.46
C THR A 219 -25.05 -25.12 -4.83
N ARG A 220 -24.06 -26.02 -4.96
CA ARG A 220 -22.76 -25.65 -5.54
C ARG A 220 -22.95 -24.99 -6.89
N ASP A 221 -23.79 -25.54 -7.76
CA ASP A 221 -24.01 -24.99 -9.11
C ASP A 221 -24.70 -23.64 -9.09
N ASP A 222 -25.59 -23.38 -8.12
CA ASP A 222 -26.20 -22.06 -7.94
C ASP A 222 -25.25 -21.03 -7.35
N ASN A 223 -24.28 -21.45 -6.52
CA ASN A 223 -23.21 -20.59 -6.01
C ASN A 223 -22.12 -20.35 -7.08
N CYS A 224 -21.90 -21.31 -7.96
CA CYS A 224 -20.84 -21.32 -8.96
C CYS A 224 -21.33 -21.12 -10.40
N LYS A 225 -22.57 -20.64 -10.56
CA LYS A 225 -23.16 -20.33 -11.85
C LYS A 225 -22.38 -19.20 -12.53
N THR A 226 -22.53 -19.06 -13.84
CA THR A 226 -21.91 -17.99 -14.63
C THR A 226 -21.96 -16.65 -13.90
N ALA A 227 -20.78 -16.04 -13.75
CA ALA A 227 -20.63 -14.77 -13.08
C ALA A 227 -21.49 -13.67 -13.70
N ASP A 228 -22.43 -13.16 -12.91
CA ASP A 228 -23.23 -11.95 -13.18
C ASP A 228 -22.81 -10.77 -12.29
N GLY A 229 -21.95 -11.02 -11.29
CA GLY A 229 -21.47 -10.03 -10.34
C GLY A 229 -22.41 -9.81 -9.15
N ASP A 230 -23.41 -10.66 -8.98
CA ASP A 230 -24.27 -10.66 -7.79
C ASP A 230 -23.50 -11.14 -6.55
N ALA A 231 -23.88 -10.61 -5.40
CA ALA A 231 -23.27 -10.99 -4.13
C ALA A 231 -23.45 -12.49 -3.84
N ASP A 232 -22.40 -13.11 -3.29
CA ASP A 232 -22.40 -14.54 -2.91
C ASP A 232 -22.53 -15.52 -4.08
N LYS A 233 -22.14 -15.09 -5.30
CA LYS A 233 -22.09 -15.90 -6.53
C LYS A 233 -20.70 -15.86 -7.18
N ALA A 234 -20.40 -16.82 -8.05
CA ALA A 234 -19.12 -16.82 -8.76
C ALA A 234 -18.90 -15.49 -9.52
N GLY A 235 -17.64 -15.09 -9.60
CA GLY A 235 -17.19 -13.79 -10.10
C GLY A 235 -17.27 -12.66 -9.08
N HIS A 236 -17.75 -12.92 -7.85
CA HIS A 236 -17.84 -11.91 -6.80
C HIS A 236 -16.51 -11.63 -6.11
N CYS A 237 -15.70 -12.67 -5.86
CA CYS A 237 -14.31 -12.54 -5.42
C CYS A 237 -13.45 -13.74 -5.83
N ILE A 238 -12.13 -13.52 -5.90
CA ILE A 238 -11.18 -14.55 -6.34
C ILE A 238 -11.18 -15.78 -5.43
N ALA A 239 -11.37 -15.61 -4.12
CA ALA A 239 -11.43 -16.74 -3.18
C ALA A 239 -12.60 -17.68 -3.48
N GLN A 240 -13.77 -17.13 -3.81
CA GLN A 240 -14.94 -17.92 -4.22
C GLN A 240 -14.70 -18.60 -5.57
N ASP A 241 -14.11 -17.89 -6.54
CA ASP A 241 -13.81 -18.45 -7.87
C ASP A 241 -12.86 -19.63 -7.80
N ILE A 242 -11.85 -19.58 -6.91
CA ILE A 242 -10.95 -20.71 -6.65
C ILE A 242 -11.73 -21.92 -6.14
N VAL A 243 -12.66 -21.75 -5.20
CA VAL A 243 -13.48 -22.87 -4.71
C VAL A 243 -14.36 -23.42 -5.83
N CYS A 244 -15.07 -22.55 -6.56
CA CYS A 244 -15.96 -22.94 -7.64
C CYS A 244 -15.27 -23.68 -8.79
N LEU A 245 -14.02 -23.32 -9.08
CA LEU A 245 -13.19 -24.03 -10.06
C LEU A 245 -12.81 -25.45 -9.59
N CYS A 246 -12.67 -25.66 -8.28
CA CYS A 246 -11.97 -26.84 -7.75
C CYS A 246 -12.86 -27.92 -7.15
N VAL A 247 -14.12 -27.60 -6.86
CA VAL A 247 -15.10 -28.54 -6.29
C VAL A 247 -16.23 -28.84 -7.28
N ASN A 248 -16.85 -30.00 -7.19
CA ASN A 248 -18.07 -30.41 -7.89
C ASN A 248 -19.27 -30.42 -6.92
N GLY A 249 -20.48 -30.62 -7.42
CA GLY A 249 -21.70 -30.74 -6.59
C GLY A 249 -21.89 -32.12 -5.93
N HIS A 250 -20.82 -32.86 -5.62
CA HIS A 250 -20.91 -34.20 -5.03
C HIS A 250 -20.42 -34.24 -3.57
N LYS A 251 -20.69 -35.37 -2.91
CA LYS A 251 -20.31 -35.64 -1.51
C LYS A 251 -18.81 -35.82 -1.31
N SER A 252 -18.08 -36.16 -2.37
CA SER A 252 -16.64 -36.41 -2.38
C SER A 252 -16.08 -36.37 -3.81
N GLY A 253 -14.76 -36.54 -3.95
CA GLY A 253 -14.08 -36.54 -5.25
C GLY A 253 -13.72 -35.13 -5.76
N ASN A 254 -13.68 -34.15 -4.85
CA ASN A 254 -13.43 -32.74 -5.13
C ASN A 254 -11.96 -32.39 -5.40
N GLN A 255 -11.27 -33.14 -6.27
CA GLN A 255 -9.83 -33.00 -6.57
C GLN A 255 -9.57 -32.48 -8.00
N TYR A 256 -10.43 -31.61 -8.52
CA TYR A 256 -10.36 -31.14 -9.91
C TYR A 256 -9.17 -30.22 -10.18
N CYS A 257 -8.70 -29.48 -9.17
CA CYS A 257 -7.57 -28.56 -9.31
C CYS A 257 -6.25 -29.15 -8.80
N THR A 258 -6.31 -29.92 -7.72
CA THR A 258 -5.16 -30.44 -7.01
C THR A 258 -5.58 -31.68 -6.22
N THR A 259 -4.62 -32.56 -5.92
CA THR A 259 -4.81 -33.70 -5.04
C THR A 259 -4.77 -33.32 -3.56
N ALA A 260 -4.53 -32.04 -3.24
CA ALA A 260 -4.65 -31.52 -1.88
C ALA A 260 -6.02 -31.87 -1.26
N GLN A 261 -6.11 -31.84 0.07
CA GLN A 261 -7.14 -32.51 0.89
C GLN A 261 -8.60 -31.99 0.76
N THR A 262 -9.10 -31.76 -0.44
CA THR A 262 -10.48 -31.37 -0.73
C THR A 262 -11.39 -32.55 -1.07
N ALA A 263 -10.84 -33.75 -1.30
CA ALA A 263 -11.59 -34.93 -1.74
C ALA A 263 -12.80 -35.28 -0.87
N ALA A 264 -12.73 -35.02 0.44
CA ALA A 264 -13.77 -35.33 1.42
C ALA A 264 -14.75 -34.17 1.68
N ASP A 265 -14.52 -32.99 1.10
CA ASP A 265 -15.41 -31.85 1.30
C ASP A 265 -16.75 -32.13 0.61
N ASN A 266 -17.87 -31.86 1.31
CA ASN A 266 -19.20 -32.20 0.81
C ASN A 266 -19.89 -30.96 0.22
N TYR A 267 -20.13 -31.02 -1.09
CA TYR A 267 -20.81 -29.98 -1.87
C TYR A 267 -22.11 -30.49 -2.52
N SER A 268 -22.64 -31.64 -2.08
CA SER A 268 -23.90 -32.15 -2.59
C SER A 268 -25.08 -31.34 -2.10
N ASP A 269 -26.03 -31.10 -3.01
CA ASP A 269 -27.25 -30.34 -2.75
C ASP A 269 -26.91 -28.99 -2.09
N THR A 270 -27.59 -28.64 -1.01
CA THR A 270 -27.42 -27.39 -0.25
C THR A 270 -26.56 -27.56 1.01
N THR A 271 -25.70 -28.59 1.06
CA THR A 271 -24.95 -28.94 2.28
C THR A 271 -23.77 -28.02 2.56
N ALA A 272 -23.16 -27.45 1.52
CA ALA A 272 -21.97 -26.61 1.67
C ALA A 272 -22.33 -25.27 2.33
N SER A 273 -21.67 -24.98 3.45
CA SER A 273 -21.78 -23.71 4.15
C SER A 273 -20.62 -22.78 3.81
N LYS A 274 -20.71 -21.50 4.21
CA LYS A 274 -19.58 -20.58 4.20
C LYS A 274 -18.34 -21.14 4.92
N ALA A 275 -18.52 -21.84 6.04
CA ALA A 275 -17.41 -22.45 6.77
C ALA A 275 -16.76 -23.61 5.99
N THR A 276 -17.57 -24.44 5.33
CA THR A 276 -17.09 -25.50 4.45
C THR A 276 -16.28 -24.92 3.29
N SER A 277 -16.80 -23.84 2.67
CA SER A 277 -16.14 -23.18 1.55
C SER A 277 -14.88 -22.43 1.93
N LEU A 278 -14.86 -21.76 3.08
CA LEU A 278 -13.65 -21.19 3.64
C LEU A 278 -12.59 -22.26 3.93
N GLY A 279 -12.98 -23.38 4.55
CA GLY A 279 -12.09 -24.50 4.82
C GLY A 279 -11.47 -25.07 3.54
N THR A 280 -12.28 -25.21 2.49
CA THR A 280 -11.84 -25.64 1.15
C THR A 280 -10.86 -24.63 0.54
N PHE A 281 -11.20 -23.33 0.56
CA PHE A 281 -10.33 -22.27 0.08
C PHE A 281 -8.97 -22.28 0.79
N ASN A 282 -8.95 -22.41 2.11
CA ASN A 282 -7.70 -22.41 2.88
C ASN A 282 -6.78 -23.58 2.49
N LYS A 283 -7.34 -24.77 2.24
CA LYS A 283 -6.57 -25.92 1.73
C LYS A 283 -6.00 -25.65 0.33
N LEU A 284 -6.80 -25.06 -0.55
CA LEU A 284 -6.39 -24.70 -1.92
C LEU A 284 -5.34 -23.57 -1.90
N ALA A 285 -5.49 -22.56 -1.06
CA ALA A 285 -4.51 -21.49 -0.89
C ALA A 285 -3.18 -22.02 -0.37
N ALA A 286 -3.19 -22.93 0.61
CA ALA A 286 -1.99 -23.60 1.10
C ALA A 286 -1.31 -24.48 0.03
N ALA A 287 -2.08 -25.10 -0.86
CA ALA A 287 -1.51 -25.85 -1.98
C ALA A 287 -0.85 -24.92 -3.03
N CYS A 288 -1.28 -23.66 -3.17
CA CYS A 288 -0.63 -22.70 -4.06
C CYS A 288 0.79 -22.30 -3.61
N THR A 289 1.11 -22.39 -2.31
CA THR A 289 2.42 -22.01 -1.77
C THR A 289 3.46 -23.13 -1.87
N THR A 290 3.03 -24.38 -1.99
CA THR A 290 3.92 -25.56 -2.12
C THR A 290 4.36 -25.84 -3.55
N GLY A 291 3.66 -25.27 -4.55
CA GLY A 291 4.01 -25.38 -5.97
C GLY A 291 4.93 -24.25 -6.46
N GLY A 292 6.25 -24.43 -6.34
CA GLY A 292 7.29 -23.78 -7.14
C GLY A 292 7.53 -22.26 -6.94
N ALA A 293 8.80 -21.90 -6.81
CA ALA A 293 9.37 -20.55 -6.83
C ALA A 293 9.25 -19.89 -8.23
N GLY A 294 8.02 -19.77 -8.74
CA GLY A 294 7.72 -19.08 -9.99
C GLY A 294 7.67 -17.57 -9.75
N ARG A 295 8.84 -16.93 -9.84
CA ARG A 295 9.11 -15.48 -9.81
C ARG A 295 8.31 -14.73 -8.75
N ASP A 296 8.99 -14.38 -7.67
CA ASP A 296 8.63 -13.23 -6.83
C ASP A 296 8.65 -11.97 -7.73
N ALA A 297 7.57 -11.77 -8.49
CA ALA A 297 7.34 -10.55 -9.21
C ALA A 297 7.01 -9.52 -8.15
N GLU A 298 8.04 -8.86 -7.63
CA GLU A 298 7.88 -7.59 -6.96
C GLU A 298 6.97 -6.73 -7.84
N LEU A 299 5.94 -6.12 -7.24
CA LEU A 299 5.04 -5.18 -7.91
C LEU A 299 5.86 -3.97 -8.39
N SER A 300 6.57 -4.15 -9.49
CA SER A 300 7.41 -3.15 -10.11
C SER A 300 6.48 -2.21 -10.88
N GLY A 301 6.59 -0.90 -10.66
CA GLY A 301 5.81 0.15 -11.31
C GLY A 301 5.96 0.25 -12.83
N LYS A 302 6.48 -0.77 -13.52
CA LYS A 302 6.28 -0.92 -14.97
C LYS A 302 4.80 -1.23 -15.19
N ASN A 303 4.05 -0.22 -15.62
CA ASN A 303 2.67 -0.28 -16.09
C ASN A 303 2.10 -1.71 -16.18
N PRO A 304 1.20 -2.14 -15.26
CA PRO A 304 0.46 -3.40 -15.41
C PRO A 304 -0.47 -3.42 -16.64
N CYS A 305 -0.38 -2.41 -17.51
CA CYS A 305 -1.15 -2.25 -18.75
C CYS A 305 -0.34 -2.55 -20.03
N SER A 306 0.87 -3.12 -19.94
CA SER A 306 1.74 -3.29 -21.10
C SER A 306 2.13 -4.74 -21.41
N GLY A 307 1.44 -5.75 -20.88
CA GLY A 307 1.88 -7.12 -21.12
C GLY A 307 0.89 -8.21 -20.79
N SER A 308 -0.16 -8.38 -21.60
CA SER A 308 -0.58 -9.69 -22.13
C SER A 308 -1.75 -9.53 -23.09
N ASN A 309 -1.48 -9.75 -24.38
CA ASN A 309 -2.50 -9.81 -25.42
C ASN A 309 -3.49 -10.95 -25.13
N GLY A 310 -4.74 -10.62 -24.79
CA GLY A 310 -5.88 -11.55 -24.90
C GLY A 310 -6.85 -11.58 -23.71
N ALA A 311 -6.37 -11.49 -22.46
CA ALA A 311 -7.23 -11.60 -21.27
C ALA A 311 -7.62 -10.23 -20.66
N GLU A 312 -6.84 -9.18 -20.94
CA GLU A 312 -7.01 -7.85 -20.33
C GLU A 312 -8.31 -7.14 -20.78
N ASN A 313 -8.88 -7.50 -21.93
CA ASN A 313 -10.04 -6.78 -22.48
C ASN A 313 -11.37 -7.15 -21.79
N LYS A 314 -11.42 -8.25 -21.02
CA LYS A 314 -12.61 -8.64 -20.25
C LYS A 314 -12.56 -8.10 -18.81
N LEU A 315 -11.38 -8.13 -18.16
CA LEU A 315 -11.21 -7.63 -16.79
C LEU A 315 -11.34 -6.10 -16.69
N ARG A 316 -10.87 -5.36 -17.72
CA ARG A 316 -11.03 -3.88 -17.79
C ARG A 316 -12.48 -3.43 -17.89
N LEU A 317 -13.38 -4.25 -18.44
CA LEU A 317 -14.79 -3.90 -18.55
C LEU A 317 -15.55 -4.05 -17.22
N GLN A 318 -15.15 -4.96 -16.33
CA GLN A 318 -15.88 -5.21 -15.08
C GLN A 318 -15.41 -4.33 -13.91
N LEU A 319 -14.10 -4.09 -13.75
CA LEU A 319 -13.57 -3.28 -12.64
C LEU A 319 -13.74 -1.76 -12.88
N GLY A 320 -13.75 -1.31 -14.14
CA GLY A 320 -13.96 0.10 -14.49
C GLY A 320 -15.43 0.53 -14.50
N GLN A 321 -16.37 -0.38 -14.80
CA GLN A 321 -17.79 -0.04 -14.91
C GLN A 321 -18.51 -0.03 -13.56
N SER A 322 -18.12 -0.87 -12.60
CA SER A 322 -18.79 -0.95 -11.29
C SER A 322 -18.49 0.28 -10.41
N SER A 323 -17.25 0.78 -10.41
CA SER A 323 -16.83 1.97 -9.65
C SER A 323 -17.42 3.27 -10.23
N CYS A 324 -17.43 3.44 -11.56
CA CYS A 324 -18.03 4.61 -12.18
C CYS A 324 -19.57 4.63 -12.04
N ARG A 325 -20.24 3.47 -12.06
CA ARG A 325 -21.71 3.41 -11.94
C ARG A 325 -22.18 3.71 -10.52
N ARG A 326 -21.52 3.16 -9.49
CA ARG A 326 -21.87 3.46 -8.08
C ARG A 326 -21.65 4.94 -7.73
N ARG A 327 -20.62 5.61 -8.29
CA ARG A 327 -20.37 7.04 -8.02
C ARG A 327 -21.40 7.95 -8.69
N CYS A 328 -21.88 7.62 -9.88
CA CYS A 328 -22.92 8.40 -10.56
C CYS A 328 -24.33 8.18 -9.98
N ASP A 329 -24.61 7.04 -9.38
CA ASP A 329 -25.92 6.76 -8.77
C ASP A 329 -26.04 7.39 -7.37
N ASN A 330 -24.94 7.47 -6.62
CA ASN A 330 -24.93 8.12 -5.30
C ASN A 330 -25.01 9.67 -5.40
N GLU A 331 -24.51 10.26 -6.51
CA GLU A 331 -24.65 11.71 -6.76
C GLU A 331 -26.00 12.10 -7.39
N ARG A 332 -26.76 11.17 -7.98
CA ARG A 332 -28.13 11.45 -8.46
C ARG A 332 -29.14 11.68 -7.32
N GLY A 333 -28.83 11.23 -6.10
CA GLY A 333 -29.62 11.49 -4.91
C GLY A 333 -29.38 12.86 -4.25
N ARG A 334 -28.34 13.61 -4.65
CA ARG A 334 -28.05 14.95 -4.13
C ARG A 334 -27.90 15.91 -5.30
N GLN A 335 -28.83 16.85 -5.46
CA GLN A 335 -28.85 17.87 -6.51
C GLN A 335 -27.64 18.84 -6.46
N LYS A 336 -26.42 18.38 -6.79
CA LYS A 336 -25.29 19.24 -7.16
C LYS A 336 -24.55 18.61 -8.33
N ARG A 337 -24.67 19.23 -9.50
CA ARG A 337 -24.09 18.77 -10.76
C ARG A 337 -22.57 18.96 -10.72
N HIS A 338 -21.80 17.87 -10.72
CA HIS A 338 -20.35 17.90 -10.93
C HIS A 338 -20.02 17.96 -12.44
N PRO A 339 -18.97 18.68 -12.89
CA PRO A 339 -18.71 18.92 -14.32
C PRO A 339 -18.30 17.69 -15.15
N TRP A 340 -18.09 16.53 -14.52
CA TRP A 340 -17.59 15.33 -15.20
C TRP A 340 -18.69 14.46 -15.84
N CYS A 341 -19.97 14.77 -15.64
CA CYS A 341 -21.10 13.98 -16.16
C CYS A 341 -21.62 14.42 -17.55
N LEU A 342 -20.91 15.31 -18.25
CA LEU A 342 -21.38 15.96 -19.49
C LEU A 342 -20.58 15.52 -20.73
N HIS A 343 -20.48 14.23 -21.02
CA HIS A 343 -20.11 13.79 -22.38
C HIS A 343 -20.62 12.39 -22.73
N ARG A 344 -21.94 12.27 -22.94
CA ARG A 344 -22.49 11.19 -23.78
C ARG A 344 -23.92 11.48 -24.27
N ARG A 345 -24.10 12.53 -25.06
CA ARG A 345 -25.28 12.68 -25.93
C ARG A 345 -24.89 13.41 -27.21
N ARG A 346 -24.57 12.65 -28.24
CA ARG A 346 -24.89 12.93 -29.66
C ARG A 346 -24.35 11.75 -30.47
N HIS A 347 -25.28 10.98 -31.02
CA HIS A 347 -25.23 10.24 -32.29
C HIS A 347 -26.26 9.11 -32.23
N HIS A 348 -27.51 9.48 -32.47
CA HIS A 348 -28.48 8.62 -33.14
C HIS A 348 -29.58 9.51 -33.71
N LYS A 349 -29.38 9.93 -34.96
CA LYS A 349 -30.42 10.25 -35.94
C LYS A 349 -29.77 10.10 -37.31
N SER A 350 -30.08 8.97 -37.95
CA SER A 350 -30.45 8.79 -39.36
C SER A 350 -30.71 7.31 -39.56
#